data_AF-A0A0M8RMV9-F1
#
_entry.id   AF-A0A0M8RMV9-F1
#
_cell.length_a   1.000
_cell.length_b   1.000
_cell.length_c   1.000
_cell.angle_alpha   90.00
_cell.angle_beta   90.00
_cell.angle_gamma   90.00
#
_symmetry.space_group_name_H-M   'P 1'
#
loop_
_entity.id
_entity.type
_entity.pdbx_description
1 polymer ?
#
loop_
_entity_poly.entity_id
_entity_poly.type
_entity_poly.pdbx_seq_one_letter_code
_entity_poly.pdbx_strand_id
1 'polypeptide(L)'
;MPDNTAPPAPSRTRRLRRGLAAASLLAAGALALSACGGDASAGGKDGKDQAAGADAAAAKDASEAKISVTSKDGATNASINETGVQVSGGKLTDVKLVQADNGAEVKGSIAADGSSWKPSKQLERGTKYKLVANAKDGKGRAATENRTFTTVSSKNSFIGSYTPDGGKTVGVGMPVSFNFDKVITNKKDVQSHITVTSSSGQKVVGHWFGSQ
;
A
#
# COMPACT_ATOMS: atom_id res chain seq x y z
N MET A 1 7.75 -9.20 75.18
CA MET A 1 6.46 -8.70 75.70
C MET A 1 6.71 -8.19 77.12
N PRO A 2 6.05 -7.12 77.63
CA PRO A 2 5.17 -6.12 77.03
C PRO A 2 5.61 -4.68 77.41
N ASP A 3 4.63 -3.76 77.58
CA ASP A 3 4.64 -2.35 78.01
C ASP A 3 4.85 -1.28 76.91
N ASN A 4 3.81 -0.64 76.36
CA ASN A 4 2.67 0.14 76.92
C ASN A 4 3.13 1.47 77.52
N THR A 5 2.85 2.60 76.85
CA THR A 5 2.39 3.87 77.47
C THR A 5 2.13 4.98 76.43
N ALA A 6 0.86 5.38 76.39
CA ALA A 6 0.23 6.71 76.27
C ALA A 6 0.88 7.93 75.54
N PRO A 7 0.07 8.78 74.85
CA PRO A 7 0.44 10.07 74.21
C PRO A 7 0.18 11.28 75.15
N PRO A 8 0.59 12.54 74.86
CA PRO A 8 -0.17 13.46 73.97
C PRO A 8 0.63 14.59 73.24
N ALA A 9 -0.08 15.34 72.36
CA ALA A 9 0.31 16.56 71.59
C ALA A 9 0.46 17.83 72.50
N PRO A 10 0.67 19.12 72.04
CA PRO A 10 0.62 19.70 70.68
C PRO A 10 1.58 20.91 70.37
N SER A 11 1.31 21.61 69.24
CA SER A 11 1.70 23.00 68.84
C SER A 11 3.04 23.17 68.08
N ARG A 12 3.22 24.03 67.07
CA ARG A 12 2.75 25.41 66.83
C ARG A 12 2.69 25.79 65.34
N THR A 13 1.81 26.75 65.06
CA THR A 13 1.60 27.51 63.82
C THR A 13 2.69 28.56 63.55
N ARG A 14 2.90 28.91 62.27
CA ARG A 14 3.37 30.26 61.88
C ARG A 14 2.67 30.74 60.61
N ARG A 15 2.20 32.00 60.67
CA ARG A 15 1.37 32.70 59.69
C ARG A 15 2.22 33.49 58.67
N LEU A 16 1.66 33.62 57.45
CA LEU A 16 1.48 34.80 56.56
C LEU A 16 2.59 35.88 56.42
N ARG A 17 2.89 36.25 55.15
CA ARG A 17 2.93 37.64 54.59
C ARG A 17 3.24 37.58 53.06
N ARG A 18 2.32 38.07 52.21
CA ARG A 18 2.35 39.32 51.39
C ARG A 18 3.24 39.24 50.12
N GLY A 19 2.82 39.68 48.93
CA GLY A 19 1.72 40.58 48.60
C GLY A 19 1.33 40.64 47.11
N LEU A 20 0.24 41.38 46.87
CA LEU A 20 -0.26 41.82 45.57
C LEU A 20 0.63 42.92 44.97
N ALA A 21 0.71 42.97 43.64
CA ALA A 21 0.74 44.23 42.91
C ALA A 21 0.20 44.02 41.47
N ALA A 22 -0.95 44.61 41.19
CA ALA A 22 -1.43 44.88 39.84
C ALA A 22 -0.89 46.26 39.41
N ALA A 23 -0.40 46.39 38.18
CA ALA A 23 -0.19 47.69 37.53
C ALA A 23 -0.32 47.53 36.01
N SER A 24 -1.42 48.08 35.51
CA SER A 24 -1.78 48.32 34.11
C SER A 24 -0.85 49.34 33.44
N LEU A 25 -0.34 49.00 32.26
CA LEU A 25 0.19 49.98 31.30
C LEU A 25 -0.50 49.74 29.96
N LEU A 26 -1.31 50.73 29.58
CA LEU A 26 -1.89 50.86 28.26
C LEU A 26 -0.77 51.07 27.23
N ALA A 27 -0.77 50.26 26.17
CA ALA A 27 -0.18 50.64 24.90
C ALA A 27 -1.23 50.43 23.81
N ALA A 28 -1.86 51.54 23.44
CA ALA A 28 -2.66 51.66 22.24
C ALA A 28 -1.79 51.36 21.01
N GLY A 29 -2.32 50.54 20.11
CA GLY A 29 -1.69 50.16 18.86
C GLY A 29 -2.67 49.41 17.96
N ALA A 30 -3.85 49.99 17.74
CA ALA A 30 -4.63 49.68 16.55
C ALA A 30 -3.98 50.34 15.33
N LEU A 31 -4.37 49.90 14.12
CA LEU A 31 -3.89 50.23 12.76
C LEU A 31 -2.90 49.16 12.23
N ALA A 32 -3.16 48.37 11.19
CA ALA A 32 -4.26 48.32 10.25
C ALA A 32 -4.30 46.92 9.61
N LEU A 33 -5.37 46.15 9.81
CA LEU A 33 -5.75 45.13 8.82
C LEU A 33 -6.50 45.89 7.75
N SER A 34 -5.86 46.04 6.59
CA SER A 34 -6.41 46.76 5.44
C SER A 34 -7.81 46.26 5.12
N ALA A 35 -8.71 47.19 5.38
CA ALA A 35 -10.07 47.28 4.93
C ALA A 35 -10.20 46.97 3.43
N CYS A 36 -11.31 46.32 3.12
CA CYS A 36 -11.94 46.34 1.81
C CYS A 36 -12.08 47.78 1.29
N GLY A 37 -11.84 47.97 -0.01
CA GLY A 37 -12.45 49.05 -0.78
C GLY A 37 -13.26 48.41 -1.90
N GLY A 38 -14.55 48.22 -1.66
CA GLY A 38 -15.49 47.54 -2.55
C GLY A 38 -16.82 47.26 -1.85
N ASP A 39 -17.56 48.33 -1.61
CA ASP A 39 -18.89 48.45 -1.03
C ASP A 39 -19.90 47.34 -1.36
N ALA A 40 -20.59 46.82 -0.34
CA ALA A 40 -22.04 46.94 -0.18
C ALA A 40 -22.56 46.07 0.99
N SER A 41 -23.56 46.64 1.66
CA SER A 41 -24.25 46.16 2.85
C SER A 41 -25.08 44.89 2.65
N ALA A 42 -25.45 44.31 3.80
CA ALA A 42 -26.60 43.45 4.08
C ALA A 42 -26.43 41.93 3.93
N GLY A 43 -26.30 41.28 5.09
CA GLY A 43 -27.21 40.22 5.53
C GLY A 43 -27.27 38.94 4.69
N GLY A 44 -26.78 37.85 5.26
CA GLY A 44 -27.10 36.53 4.74
C GLY A 44 -26.32 35.43 5.43
N LYS A 45 -27.05 34.50 6.04
CA LYS A 45 -26.58 33.13 6.27
C LYS A 45 -25.98 32.61 4.96
N ASP A 46 -24.96 31.77 5.03
CA ASP A 46 -24.67 30.63 4.13
C ASP A 46 -23.17 30.31 4.09
N GLY A 47 -22.71 29.63 5.14
CA GLY A 47 -21.38 29.00 5.21
C GLY A 47 -21.34 27.57 4.68
N LYS A 48 -22.29 27.16 3.81
CA LYS A 48 -22.38 25.79 3.27
C LYS A 48 -21.98 25.64 1.81
N ASP A 49 -21.88 26.73 1.04
CA ASP A 49 -21.67 26.64 -0.41
C ASP A 49 -20.20 26.77 -0.85
N GLN A 50 -19.31 27.22 0.04
CA GLN A 50 -17.87 27.34 -0.29
C GLN A 50 -17.11 26.00 -0.26
N ALA A 51 -17.65 24.97 0.39
CA ALA A 51 -17.07 23.61 0.39
C ALA A 51 -17.49 22.79 -0.85
N ALA A 52 -18.70 23.01 -1.38
CA ALA A 52 -19.21 22.29 -2.54
C ALA A 52 -18.62 22.79 -3.88
N GLY A 53 -18.30 24.10 -3.99
CA GLY A 53 -17.66 24.67 -5.17
C GLY A 53 -16.19 24.25 -5.35
N ALA A 54 -15.46 24.06 -4.25
CA ALA A 54 -14.08 23.58 -4.27
C ALA A 54 -13.97 22.10 -4.66
N ASP A 55 -14.94 21.27 -4.25
CA ASP A 55 -15.01 19.85 -4.60
C ASP A 55 -15.34 19.65 -6.09
N ALA A 56 -16.23 20.47 -6.66
CA ALA A 56 -16.56 20.44 -8.08
C ALA A 56 -15.44 20.98 -9.01
N ALA A 57 -14.58 21.88 -8.51
CA ALA A 57 -13.38 22.33 -9.23
C ALA A 57 -12.28 21.26 -9.19
N ALA A 58 -12.06 20.63 -8.03
CA ALA A 58 -11.11 19.52 -7.88
C ALA A 58 -11.50 18.29 -8.72
N ALA A 59 -12.80 18.01 -8.90
CA ALA A 59 -13.28 16.92 -9.75
C ALA A 59 -13.16 17.20 -11.26
N LYS A 60 -13.18 18.48 -11.68
CA LYS A 60 -12.97 18.88 -13.09
C LYS A 60 -11.50 18.91 -13.49
N ASP A 61 -10.61 19.13 -12.53
CA ASP A 61 -9.16 19.07 -12.70
C ASP A 61 -8.52 17.72 -12.34
N ALA A 62 -9.33 16.74 -11.91
CA ALA A 62 -8.88 15.37 -11.76
C ALA A 62 -8.44 14.81 -13.13
N SER A 63 -7.23 14.28 -13.18
CA SER A 63 -6.68 13.63 -14.37
C SER A 63 -7.60 12.51 -14.84
N GLU A 64 -7.81 12.39 -16.14
CA GLU A 64 -8.61 11.29 -16.73
C GLU A 64 -7.86 9.95 -16.67
N ALA A 65 -6.59 9.96 -16.26
CA ALA A 65 -5.77 8.78 -16.09
C ALA A 65 -6.27 7.92 -14.90
N LYS A 66 -6.87 6.77 -15.21
CA LYS A 66 -7.25 5.76 -14.21
C LYS A 66 -6.15 4.72 -14.09
N ILE A 67 -5.51 4.68 -12.92
CA ILE A 67 -4.51 3.67 -12.58
C ILE A 67 -5.22 2.46 -11.97
N SER A 68 -4.96 1.28 -12.52
CA SER A 68 -5.44 -0.01 -12.04
C SER A 68 -4.24 -0.86 -11.63
N VAL A 69 -4.31 -1.43 -10.42
CA VAL A 69 -3.27 -2.33 -9.91
C VAL A 69 -3.87 -3.72 -9.83
N THR A 70 -3.14 -4.75 -10.28
CA THR A 70 -3.65 -6.13 -10.27
C THR A 70 -3.99 -6.61 -8.86
N SER A 71 -3.26 -6.09 -7.87
CA SER A 71 -3.54 -6.30 -6.45
C SER A 71 -4.42 -5.18 -5.89
N LYS A 72 -5.47 -5.59 -5.16
CA LYS A 72 -6.31 -4.66 -4.40
C LYS A 72 -5.51 -4.04 -3.25
N ASP A 73 -5.86 -2.81 -2.87
CA ASP A 73 -5.31 -2.20 -1.66
C ASP A 73 -5.69 -3.01 -0.42
N GLY A 74 -4.74 -3.21 0.48
CA GLY A 74 -4.87 -4.05 1.66
C GLY A 74 -4.93 -5.56 1.36
N ALA A 75 -4.73 -6.02 0.12
CA ALA A 75 -4.73 -7.45 -0.18
C ALA A 75 -3.65 -8.18 0.62
N THR A 76 -3.97 -9.37 1.13
CA THR A 76 -3.04 -10.20 1.93
C THR A 76 -2.51 -11.44 1.19
N ASN A 77 -3.00 -11.67 -0.02
CA ASN A 77 -2.61 -12.80 -0.88
C ASN A 77 -2.33 -12.31 -2.31
N ALA A 78 -1.59 -11.21 -2.44
CA ALA A 78 -1.20 -10.72 -3.76
C ALA A 78 -0.28 -11.72 -4.47
N SER A 79 -0.50 -11.88 -5.79
CA SER A 79 0.32 -12.75 -6.65
C SER A 79 1.75 -12.23 -6.76
N ILE A 80 2.74 -13.09 -6.53
CA ILE A 80 4.16 -12.73 -6.69
C ILE A 80 4.64 -12.68 -8.16
N ASN A 81 3.88 -13.29 -9.07
CA ASN A 81 4.21 -13.42 -10.49
C ASN A 81 3.41 -12.47 -11.39
N GLU A 82 2.21 -12.06 -10.97
CA GLU A 82 1.26 -11.29 -11.78
C GLU A 82 1.05 -9.86 -11.24
N THR A 83 1.92 -9.42 -10.32
CA THR A 83 1.86 -8.04 -9.85
C THR A 83 2.20 -7.10 -11.01
N GLY A 84 1.28 -6.19 -11.31
CA GLY A 84 1.47 -5.19 -12.35
C GLY A 84 0.56 -4.00 -12.13
N VAL A 85 0.92 -2.90 -12.78
CA VAL A 85 0.13 -1.67 -12.83
C VAL A 85 -0.26 -1.42 -14.27
N GLN A 86 -1.48 -0.98 -14.48
CA GLN A 86 -2.01 -0.55 -15.77
C GLN A 86 -2.61 0.84 -15.61
N VAL A 87 -2.57 1.65 -16.66
CA VAL A 87 -3.23 2.94 -16.71
C VAL A 87 -4.11 3.02 -17.95
N SER A 88 -5.29 3.63 -17.79
CA SER A 88 -6.20 3.95 -18.90
C SER A 88 -6.45 5.45 -18.94
N GLY A 89 -6.56 6.05 -20.12
CA GLY A 89 -6.72 7.51 -20.26
C GLY A 89 -5.45 8.34 -20.00
N GLY A 90 -4.28 7.71 -19.90
CA GLY A 90 -3.00 8.37 -19.68
C GLY A 90 -1.79 7.45 -19.87
N LYS A 91 -0.62 7.92 -19.46
CA LYS A 91 0.64 7.17 -19.47
C LYS A 91 1.30 7.22 -18.10
N LEU A 92 1.83 6.09 -17.64
CA LEU A 92 2.67 5.99 -16.44
C LEU A 92 3.97 6.76 -16.70
N THR A 93 4.31 7.65 -15.79
CA THR A 93 5.55 8.43 -15.82
C THR A 93 6.59 7.89 -14.84
N ASP A 94 6.14 7.42 -13.67
CA ASP A 94 7.00 6.88 -12.64
C ASP A 94 6.23 5.84 -11.83
N VAL A 95 6.85 4.70 -11.54
CA VAL A 95 6.27 3.67 -10.70
C VAL A 95 7.33 3.17 -9.73
N LYS A 96 7.06 3.34 -8.45
CA LYS A 96 7.91 2.91 -7.36
C LYS A 96 7.23 1.82 -6.57
N LEU A 97 7.87 0.66 -6.50
CA LEU A 97 7.44 -0.44 -5.65
C LEU A 97 8.52 -0.67 -4.58
N VAL A 98 8.16 -0.50 -3.31
CA VAL A 98 9.09 -0.67 -2.19
C VAL A 98 8.55 -1.68 -1.19
N GLN A 99 9.43 -2.47 -0.60
CA GLN A 99 9.12 -3.34 0.52
C GLN A 99 8.88 -2.47 1.77
N ALA A 100 7.74 -2.65 2.42
CA ALA A 100 7.37 -1.88 3.61
C ALA A 100 8.21 -2.25 4.83
N ASP A 101 8.77 -3.46 4.87
CA ASP A 101 9.49 -3.99 6.02
C ASP A 101 10.94 -3.51 6.09
N ASN A 102 11.65 -3.49 4.96
CA ASN A 102 13.07 -3.10 4.88
C ASN A 102 13.34 -1.88 3.97
N GLY A 103 12.32 -1.33 3.32
CA GLY A 103 12.46 -0.20 2.38
C GLY A 103 13.10 -0.55 1.03
N ALA A 104 13.34 -1.84 0.72
CA ALA A 104 14.01 -2.24 -0.50
C ALA A 104 13.14 -1.95 -1.74
N GLU A 105 13.71 -1.24 -2.71
CA GLU A 105 13.03 -0.93 -3.97
C GLU A 105 13.09 -2.13 -4.91
N VAL A 106 11.92 -2.53 -5.40
CA VAL A 106 11.80 -3.54 -6.45
C VAL A 106 11.96 -2.86 -7.79
N LYS A 107 13.04 -3.21 -8.50
CA LYS A 107 13.23 -2.77 -9.87
C LYS A 107 12.09 -3.29 -10.75
N GLY A 108 11.54 -2.41 -11.58
CA GLY A 108 10.56 -2.75 -12.59
C GLY A 108 10.72 -1.88 -13.83
N SER A 109 9.93 -2.19 -14.84
CA SER A 109 9.97 -1.52 -16.13
C SER A 109 8.57 -1.14 -16.56
N ILE A 110 8.43 0.11 -17.00
CA ILE A 110 7.23 0.59 -17.69
C ILE A 110 7.32 0.10 -19.14
N ALA A 111 6.23 -0.40 -19.68
CA ALA A 111 6.12 -0.78 -21.08
C ALA A 111 6.36 0.44 -21.99
N ALA A 112 6.84 0.20 -23.21
CA ALA A 112 7.19 1.27 -24.15
C ALA A 112 6.00 2.19 -24.51
N ASP A 113 4.78 1.66 -24.42
CA ASP A 113 3.54 2.39 -24.63
C ASP A 113 3.14 3.28 -23.43
N GLY A 114 3.81 3.12 -22.27
CA GLY A 114 3.50 3.80 -21.02
C GLY A 114 2.21 3.32 -20.36
N SER A 115 1.56 2.27 -20.87
CA SER A 115 0.24 1.83 -20.40
C SER A 115 0.34 0.88 -19.21
N SER A 116 1.48 0.23 -19.02
CA SER A 116 1.65 -0.77 -17.97
C SER A 116 3.05 -0.76 -17.36
N TRP A 117 3.16 -1.25 -16.14
CA TRP A 117 4.42 -1.47 -15.44
C TRP A 117 4.42 -2.87 -14.82
N LYS A 118 5.58 -3.53 -14.87
CA LYS A 118 5.80 -4.83 -14.24
C LYS A 118 7.16 -4.85 -13.52
N PRO A 119 7.26 -5.55 -12.38
CA PRO A 119 8.55 -5.74 -11.71
C PRO A 119 9.46 -6.62 -12.57
N SER A 120 10.76 -6.32 -12.57
CA SER A 120 11.78 -7.07 -13.34
C SER A 120 12.16 -8.39 -12.66
N LYS A 121 11.81 -8.55 -11.39
CA LYS A 121 12.02 -9.76 -10.60
C LYS A 121 10.72 -10.16 -9.93
N GLN A 122 10.57 -11.46 -9.68
CA GLN A 122 9.49 -11.99 -8.86
C GLN A 122 9.52 -11.34 -7.47
N LEU A 123 8.35 -11.04 -6.91
CA LEU A 123 8.26 -10.47 -5.58
C LEU A 123 8.54 -11.53 -4.49
N GLU A 124 9.13 -11.08 -3.39
CA GLU A 124 9.27 -11.88 -2.18
C GLU A 124 7.91 -12.23 -1.58
N ARG A 125 7.82 -13.45 -1.04
CA ARG A 125 6.61 -14.02 -0.45
C ARG A 125 6.40 -13.57 0.99
N GLY A 126 5.15 -13.34 1.37
CA GLY A 126 4.80 -12.90 2.72
C GLY A 126 5.34 -11.52 3.08
N THR A 127 5.68 -10.71 2.09
CA THR A 127 6.24 -9.38 2.26
C THR A 127 5.20 -8.33 1.93
N LYS A 128 5.16 -7.27 2.73
CA LYS A 128 4.30 -6.12 2.46
C LYS A 128 5.00 -5.17 1.50
N TYR A 129 4.29 -4.72 0.48
CA TYR A 129 4.76 -3.78 -0.52
C TYR A 129 3.91 -2.52 -0.54
N LYS A 130 4.57 -1.38 -0.77
CA LYS A 130 3.95 -0.09 -1.08
C LYS A 130 4.29 0.26 -2.51
N LEU A 131 3.25 0.44 -3.31
CA LEU A 131 3.31 0.86 -4.69
C LEU A 131 2.85 2.31 -4.78
N VAL A 132 3.66 3.14 -5.41
CA VAL A 132 3.31 4.51 -5.79
C VAL A 132 3.43 4.61 -7.29
N ALA A 133 2.31 4.82 -7.97
CA ALA A 133 2.24 4.96 -9.42
C ALA A 133 1.84 6.39 -9.76
N ASN A 134 2.63 7.03 -10.61
CA ASN A 134 2.38 8.35 -11.14
C ASN A 134 2.08 8.22 -12.64
N ALA A 135 1.00 8.83 -13.09
CA ALA A 135 0.61 8.91 -14.49
C ALA A 135 0.31 10.35 -14.89
N LYS A 136 0.31 10.60 -16.20
CA LYS A 136 -0.18 11.85 -16.79
C LYS A 136 -1.19 11.54 -17.88
N ASP A 137 -2.26 12.33 -17.95
CA ASP A 137 -3.22 12.24 -19.05
C ASP A 137 -2.76 13.02 -20.29
N GLY A 138 -3.52 12.94 -21.38
CA GLY A 138 -3.23 13.67 -22.62
C GLY A 138 -3.31 15.20 -22.50
N LYS A 139 -3.87 15.73 -21.40
CA LYS A 139 -3.92 17.16 -21.07
C LYS A 139 -2.78 17.58 -20.14
N GLY A 140 -1.87 16.66 -19.80
CA GLY A 140 -0.72 16.92 -18.92
C GLY A 140 -1.05 16.90 -17.43
N ARG A 141 -2.27 16.54 -17.03
CA ARG A 141 -2.69 16.49 -15.62
C ARG A 141 -2.14 15.22 -14.96
N ALA A 142 -1.51 15.39 -13.81
CA ALA A 142 -0.94 14.28 -13.05
C ALA A 142 -2.02 13.50 -12.28
N ALA A 143 -1.90 12.17 -12.30
CA ALA A 143 -2.61 11.24 -11.43
C ALA A 143 -1.58 10.49 -10.60
N THR A 144 -1.77 10.46 -9.28
CA THR A 144 -0.94 9.67 -8.39
C THR A 144 -1.83 8.69 -7.66
N GLU A 145 -1.44 7.41 -7.69
CA GLU A 145 -2.12 6.33 -6.99
C GLU A 145 -1.14 5.65 -6.05
N ASN A 146 -1.52 5.55 -4.78
CA ASN A 146 -0.79 4.80 -3.77
C ASN A 146 -1.57 3.54 -3.36
N ARG A 147 -0.91 2.39 -3.37
CA ARG A 147 -1.49 1.11 -2.98
C ARG A 147 -0.54 0.36 -2.08
N THR A 148 -1.07 -0.32 -1.08
CA THR A 148 -0.32 -1.22 -0.21
C THR A 148 -0.91 -2.61 -0.32
N PHE A 149 -0.08 -3.63 -0.54
CA PHE A 149 -0.54 -5.02 -0.56
C PHE A 149 0.52 -5.93 0.04
N THR A 150 0.11 -7.09 0.51
CA THR A 150 0.98 -8.13 1.05
C THR A 150 0.92 -9.34 0.14
N THR A 151 2.09 -9.83 -0.27
CA THR A 151 2.18 -11.01 -1.13
C THR A 151 1.78 -12.27 -0.38
N VAL A 152 1.33 -13.28 -1.14
CA VAL A 152 1.00 -14.59 -0.58
C VAL A 152 2.14 -15.11 0.30
N SER A 153 1.79 -15.50 1.53
CA SER A 153 2.76 -16.04 2.47
C SER A 153 3.26 -17.41 2.04
N SER A 154 4.49 -17.76 2.43
CA SER A 154 5.02 -19.12 2.24
C SER A 154 4.14 -20.17 2.91
N LYS A 155 3.43 -19.84 4.00
CA LYS A 155 2.48 -20.76 4.67
C LYS A 155 1.26 -21.05 3.79
N ASN A 156 0.80 -20.09 2.99
CA ASN A 156 -0.37 -20.21 2.11
C ASN A 156 -0.01 -20.53 0.65
N SER A 157 1.24 -20.83 0.34
CA SER A 157 1.68 -21.19 -1.01
C SER A 157 2.42 -22.51 -1.03
N PHE A 158 2.44 -23.16 -2.18
CA PHE A 158 3.19 -24.38 -2.45
C PHE A 158 4.22 -24.11 -3.54
N ILE A 159 5.33 -24.83 -3.49
CA ILE A 159 6.41 -24.79 -4.47
C ILE A 159 6.38 -26.11 -5.24
N GLY A 160 6.22 -26.01 -6.55
CA GLY A 160 6.41 -27.12 -7.47
C GLY A 160 7.85 -27.13 -7.99
N SER A 161 8.54 -28.24 -7.81
CA SER A 161 9.79 -28.56 -8.50
C SER A 161 9.49 -29.51 -9.65
N TYR A 162 10.28 -29.46 -10.72
CA TYR A 162 10.12 -30.38 -11.85
C TYR A 162 11.43 -31.10 -12.15
N THR A 163 11.32 -32.35 -12.56
CA THR A 163 12.43 -33.21 -12.97
C THR A 163 12.07 -33.85 -14.30
N PRO A 164 12.99 -33.93 -15.27
CA PRO A 164 14.35 -33.37 -15.27
C PRO A 164 14.39 -31.84 -15.42
N ASP A 165 15.33 -31.19 -14.75
CA ASP A 165 15.55 -29.74 -14.80
C ASP A 165 16.56 -29.35 -15.89
N GLY A 166 16.47 -28.12 -16.40
CA GLY A 166 17.59 -27.47 -17.10
C GLY A 166 18.03 -28.10 -18.43
N GLY A 167 17.11 -28.62 -19.25
CA GLY A 167 17.44 -29.07 -20.62
C GLY A 167 18.37 -30.28 -20.69
N LYS A 168 18.47 -31.07 -19.61
CA LYS A 168 19.29 -32.28 -19.56
C LYS A 168 18.77 -33.31 -20.56
N THR A 169 19.67 -33.92 -21.33
CA THR A 169 19.36 -35.09 -22.13
C THR A 169 19.17 -36.29 -21.21
N VAL A 170 18.01 -36.92 -21.28
CA VAL A 170 17.64 -38.06 -20.43
C VAL A 170 17.26 -39.25 -21.32
N GLY A 171 17.31 -40.45 -20.75
CA GLY A 171 16.90 -41.66 -21.46
C GLY A 171 15.40 -41.68 -21.76
N VAL A 172 15.00 -42.46 -22.78
CA VAL A 172 13.61 -42.56 -23.28
C VAL A 172 12.55 -43.03 -22.26
N GLY A 173 12.98 -43.50 -21.08
CA GLY A 173 12.10 -43.96 -20.00
C GLY A 173 11.92 -42.98 -18.84
N MET A 174 12.55 -41.80 -18.87
CA MET A 174 12.44 -40.85 -17.76
C MET A 174 11.15 -40.03 -17.86
N PRO A 175 10.23 -40.13 -16.87
CA PRO A 175 9.04 -39.30 -16.85
C PRO A 175 9.38 -37.85 -16.49
N VAL A 176 8.55 -36.91 -16.96
CA VAL A 176 8.54 -35.54 -16.43
C VAL A 176 7.69 -35.54 -15.15
N SER A 177 8.35 -35.39 -14.02
CA SER A 177 7.73 -35.39 -12.70
C SER A 177 7.66 -33.98 -12.15
N PHE A 178 6.50 -33.61 -11.60
CA PHE A 178 6.32 -32.40 -10.81
C PHE A 178 6.09 -32.80 -9.36
N ASN A 179 6.88 -32.26 -8.45
CA ASN A 179 6.83 -32.55 -7.01
C ASN A 179 6.49 -31.27 -6.25
N PHE A 180 5.45 -31.32 -5.42
CA PHE A 180 5.02 -30.20 -4.61
C PHE A 180 5.46 -30.36 -3.15
N ASP A 181 5.92 -29.28 -2.54
CA ASP A 181 6.34 -29.26 -1.13
C ASP A 181 5.16 -29.42 -0.14
N LYS A 182 3.92 -29.29 -0.62
CA LYS A 182 2.69 -29.36 0.17
C LYS A 182 1.58 -30.15 -0.51
N VAL A 183 0.64 -30.61 0.31
CA VAL A 183 -0.56 -31.31 -0.14
C VAL A 183 -1.39 -30.41 -1.04
N ILE A 184 -1.67 -30.89 -2.25
CA ILE A 184 -2.50 -30.19 -3.22
C ILE A 184 -3.95 -30.63 -3.06
N THR A 185 -4.78 -29.72 -2.55
CA THR A 185 -6.22 -29.95 -2.40
C THR A 185 -6.96 -29.91 -3.75
N ASN A 186 -6.59 -28.98 -4.64
CA ASN A 186 -7.18 -28.85 -5.97
C ASN A 186 -6.20 -29.29 -7.08
N LYS A 187 -6.06 -30.60 -7.24
CA LYS A 187 -5.15 -31.21 -8.22
C LYS A 187 -5.48 -30.83 -9.67
N LYS A 188 -6.77 -30.72 -9.99
CA LYS A 188 -7.25 -30.42 -11.34
C LYS A 188 -6.84 -29.01 -11.78
N ASP A 189 -6.95 -28.04 -10.87
CA ASP A 189 -6.56 -26.66 -11.12
C ASP A 189 -5.04 -26.53 -11.32
N VAL A 190 -4.25 -27.23 -10.50
CA VAL A 190 -2.79 -27.28 -10.70
C VAL A 190 -2.45 -27.93 -12.04
N GLN A 191 -3.08 -29.06 -12.38
CA GLN A 191 -2.84 -29.73 -13.67
C GLN A 191 -3.20 -28.85 -14.87
N SER A 192 -4.25 -28.02 -14.80
CA SER A 192 -4.59 -27.11 -15.91
C SER A 192 -3.57 -25.98 -16.13
N HIS A 193 -2.78 -25.64 -15.12
CA HIS A 193 -1.70 -24.66 -15.24
C HIS A 193 -0.37 -25.26 -15.70
N ILE A 194 -0.26 -26.59 -15.80
CA ILE A 194 0.93 -27.28 -16.29
C ILE A 194 0.79 -27.49 -17.80
N THR A 195 1.69 -26.88 -18.57
CA THR A 195 1.79 -27.09 -20.02
C THR A 195 3.01 -27.93 -20.33
N VAL A 196 2.81 -29.11 -20.92
CA VAL A 196 3.90 -29.95 -21.45
C VAL A 196 3.80 -29.97 -22.97
N THR A 197 4.89 -29.61 -23.65
CA THR A 197 4.98 -29.62 -25.11
C THR A 197 5.98 -30.69 -25.55
N SER A 198 5.65 -31.39 -26.63
CA SER A 198 6.51 -32.41 -27.26
C SER A 198 6.71 -32.03 -28.72
N SER A 199 7.97 -31.92 -29.15
CA SER A 199 8.32 -31.60 -30.53
C SER A 199 7.94 -32.71 -31.52
N SER A 200 7.83 -33.96 -31.05
CA SER A 200 7.38 -35.10 -31.86
C SER A 200 5.86 -35.26 -31.90
N GLY A 201 5.09 -34.33 -31.32
CA GLY A 201 3.62 -34.37 -31.30
C GLY A 201 3.03 -35.49 -30.44
N GLN A 202 3.84 -36.13 -29.59
CA GLN A 202 3.35 -37.19 -28.72
C GLN A 202 2.40 -36.62 -27.67
N LYS A 203 1.29 -37.34 -27.45
CA LYS A 203 0.30 -36.96 -26.44
C LYS A 203 0.88 -37.25 -25.05
N VAL A 204 1.14 -36.20 -24.29
CA VAL A 204 1.53 -36.32 -22.88
C VAL A 204 0.27 -36.32 -22.03
N VAL A 205 0.13 -37.32 -21.17
CA VAL A 205 -0.92 -37.38 -20.15
C VAL A 205 -0.26 -37.39 -18.78
N GLY A 206 -0.67 -36.46 -17.92
CA GLY A 206 -0.19 -36.42 -16.54
C GLY A 206 -0.92 -37.44 -15.68
N HIS A 207 -0.18 -38.16 -14.85
CA HIS A 207 -0.74 -38.97 -13.76
C HIS A 207 -0.35 -38.34 -12.43
N TRP A 208 -1.29 -38.24 -11.49
CA TRP A 208 -1.00 -37.76 -10.13
C TRP A 208 -0.60 -38.93 -9.24
N PHE A 209 0.62 -38.91 -8.68
CA PHE A 209 1.04 -39.89 -7.68
C PHE A 209 0.83 -39.29 -6.28
N GLY A 210 0.15 -39.99 -5.37
CA GLY A 210 -0.05 -39.52 -4.00
C GLY A 210 -0.88 -38.22 -3.87
N SER A 211 -0.56 -37.40 -2.87
CA SER A 211 -1.24 -36.12 -2.57
C SER A 211 -0.34 -34.88 -2.73
N GLN A 212 0.92 -35.07 -3.15
CA GLN A 212 1.99 -34.07 -3.28
C GLN A 212 2.82 -34.34 -4.54
#